data_AF-A0A943RUC9-F1
#
_entry.id   AF-A0A943RUC9-F1
#
_cell.length_a   1.000
_cell.length_b   1.000
_cell.length_c   1.000
_cell.angle_alpha   90.00
_cell.angle_beta   90.00
_cell.angle_gamma   90.00
#
_symmetry.space_group_name_H-M   'P 1'
#
loop_
_entity.id
_entity.type
_entity.pdbx_description
1 polymer ?
#
loop_
_entity_poly.entity_id
_entity_poly.type
_entity_poly.pdbx_seq_one_letter_code
_entity_poly.pdbx_strand_id
1 'polypeptide(L)'
;MARFYIESLSKEYRSKLKNRELSSTSIESLFYSISKKYHLRRTRMLHCIILLCVLQLFMSISTLMIKQETNLTFICYVVLLPTILFVGLIILLYNLTVTKVPKQFSKYLKMGYPELDMRYGYEAIKHAKNVDRTNPHPHFVLSIQDTFRLKECNDLVVVGFAQGIISCGTEVFLSETTDRITKQHKVRITAIETGPGKSAQEASDCRVALRIEKGNFYNIKEGSVLYC
;
A
#
# COMPACT_ATOMS: atom_id res chain seq x y z
N MET A 1 -7.11 -23.74 3.85
CA MET A 1 -6.14 -23.42 2.78
C MET A 1 -5.53 -22.05 3.04
N ALA A 2 -4.23 -21.95 3.30
CA ALA A 2 -3.56 -20.65 3.45
C ALA A 2 -3.48 -19.96 2.08
N ARG A 3 -4.14 -18.81 1.92
CA ARG A 3 -4.02 -17.96 0.73
C ARG A 3 -2.83 -17.04 0.90
N PHE A 4 -1.75 -17.29 0.16
CA PHE A 4 -0.63 -16.35 0.07
C PHE A 4 -1.07 -15.13 -0.74
N TYR A 5 -1.40 -14.04 -0.05
CA TYR A 5 -1.75 -12.77 -0.71
C TYR A 5 -0.47 -12.10 -1.22
N ILE A 6 -0.16 -12.31 -2.49
CA ILE A 6 0.91 -11.55 -3.16
C ILE A 6 0.33 -10.22 -3.58
N GLU A 7 0.65 -9.17 -2.81
CA GLU A 7 0.19 -7.82 -3.09
C GLU A 7 0.63 -7.38 -4.48
N SER A 8 -0.32 -6.81 -5.22
CA SER A 8 -0.10 -6.34 -6.58
C SER A 8 -0.99 -5.12 -6.81
N LEU A 9 -0.58 -4.24 -7.72
CA LEU A 9 -1.43 -3.08 -8.04
C LEU A 9 -2.80 -3.59 -8.51
N SER A 10 -3.90 -3.02 -8.00
CA SER A 10 -5.25 -3.51 -8.33
C SER A 10 -5.47 -3.50 -9.85
N LYS A 11 -6.29 -4.43 -10.36
CA LYS A 11 -6.59 -4.47 -11.81
C LYS A 11 -7.22 -3.16 -12.29
N GLU A 12 -8.04 -2.53 -11.46
CA GLU A 12 -8.66 -1.24 -11.72
C GLU A 12 -7.61 -0.14 -11.89
N TYR A 13 -6.65 -0.01 -10.95
CA TYR A 13 -5.57 0.99 -11.06
C TYR A 13 -4.72 0.81 -12.31
N ARG A 14 -4.45 -0.44 -12.71
CA ARG A 14 -3.70 -0.72 -13.94
C ARG A 14 -4.44 -0.22 -15.18
N SER A 15 -5.76 -0.43 -15.22
CA SER A 15 -6.59 0.04 -16.33
C SER A 15 -6.62 1.57 -16.36
N LYS A 16 -6.88 2.20 -15.21
CA LYS A 16 -6.95 3.66 -15.07
C LYS A 16 -5.64 4.35 -15.45
N LEU A 17 -4.49 3.82 -15.01
CA LEU A 17 -3.17 4.31 -15.40
C LEU A 17 -2.93 4.18 -16.91
N LYS A 18 -3.27 3.02 -17.49
CA LYS A 18 -3.07 2.77 -18.92
C LYS A 18 -3.95 3.67 -19.80
N ASN A 19 -5.19 3.92 -19.38
CA ASN A 19 -6.19 4.67 -20.15
C ASN A 19 -6.14 6.19 -19.91
N ARG A 20 -5.18 6.68 -19.12
CA ARG A 20 -5.06 8.09 -18.71
C ARG A 20 -6.28 8.66 -17.96
N GLU A 21 -6.94 7.82 -17.16
CA GLU A 21 -8.15 8.20 -16.42
C GLU A 21 -7.84 8.87 -15.07
N LEU A 22 -6.56 8.92 -14.66
CA LEU A 22 -6.16 9.45 -13.36
C LEU A 22 -5.74 10.92 -13.44
N SER A 23 -6.11 11.67 -12.42
CA SER A 23 -5.62 13.04 -12.25
C SER A 23 -4.13 13.04 -11.84
N SER A 24 -3.42 14.13 -12.17
CA SER A 24 -2.00 14.31 -11.78
C SER A 24 -1.81 14.20 -10.27
N THR A 25 -2.74 14.78 -9.49
CA THR A 25 -2.76 14.71 -8.02
C THR A 25 -2.90 13.28 -7.51
N SER A 26 -3.69 12.45 -8.19
CA SER A 26 -3.86 11.05 -7.80
C SER A 26 -2.67 10.19 -8.16
N ILE A 27 -2.02 10.45 -9.29
CA ILE A 27 -0.74 9.80 -9.66
C ILE A 27 0.33 10.14 -8.61
N GLU A 28 0.42 11.40 -8.20
CA GLU A 28 1.36 11.84 -7.19
C GLU A 28 1.09 11.21 -5.82
N SER A 29 -0.17 11.18 -5.38
CA SER A 29 -0.54 10.49 -4.13
C SER A 29 -0.23 8.98 -4.18
N LEU A 30 -0.43 8.34 -5.34
CA LEU A 30 -0.12 6.93 -5.56
C LEU A 30 1.39 6.69 -5.50
N PHE A 31 2.18 7.57 -6.12
CA PHE A 31 3.63 7.55 -6.02
C PHE A 31 4.11 7.63 -4.57
N TYR A 32 3.59 8.58 -3.78
CA TYR A 32 3.98 8.72 -2.38
C TYR A 32 3.58 7.51 -1.52
N SER A 33 2.37 7.00 -1.72
CA SER A 33 1.90 5.75 -1.10
C SER A 33 2.84 4.58 -1.40
N ILE A 34 3.17 4.36 -2.67
CA ILE A 34 4.02 3.26 -3.12
C ILE A 34 5.45 3.44 -2.63
N SER A 35 6.01 4.65 -2.71
CA SER A 35 7.37 4.95 -2.25
C SER A 35 7.54 4.72 -0.75
N LYS A 36 6.60 5.21 0.06
CA LYS A 36 6.58 4.97 1.50
C LYS A 36 6.51 3.47 1.83
N LYS A 37 5.59 2.74 1.18
CA LYS A 37 5.46 1.28 1.36
C LYS A 37 6.74 0.55 0.91
N TYR A 38 7.37 0.96 -0.20
CA TYR A 38 8.62 0.39 -0.70
C TYR A 38 9.77 0.54 0.30
N HIS A 39 10.02 1.74 0.81
CA HIS A 39 11.09 1.98 1.77
C HIS A 39 10.86 1.24 3.10
N LEU A 40 9.63 1.22 3.60
CA LEU A 40 9.26 0.45 4.79
C LEU A 40 9.52 -1.06 4.60
N ARG A 41 9.09 -1.62 3.46
CA ARG A 41 9.33 -3.04 3.13
C ARG A 41 10.80 -3.35 2.94
N ARG A 42 11.55 -2.49 2.25
CA ARG A 42 12.99 -2.65 2.06
C ARG A 42 13.71 -2.73 3.40
N THR A 43 13.41 -1.81 4.32
CA THR A 43 14.01 -1.81 5.66
C THR A 43 13.62 -3.05 6.45
N ARG A 44 12.34 -3.44 6.46
CA ARG A 44 11.89 -4.68 7.14
C ARG A 44 12.54 -5.94 6.55
N MET A 45 12.58 -6.05 5.23
CA MET A 45 13.21 -7.18 4.54
C MET A 45 14.71 -7.23 4.81
N LEU A 46 15.40 -6.09 4.91
CA LEU A 46 16.82 -6.06 5.24
C LEU A 46 17.07 -6.63 6.65
N HIS A 47 16.25 -6.25 7.65
CA HIS A 47 16.33 -6.86 8.98
C HIS A 47 16.04 -8.36 8.96
N CYS A 48 15.03 -8.81 8.21
CA CYS A 48 14.73 -10.24 8.06
C CYS A 48 15.87 -10.99 7.38
N ILE A 49 16.49 -10.43 6.34
CA ILE A 49 17.64 -11.03 5.64
C ILE A 49 18.82 -11.17 6.59
N ILE A 50 19.14 -10.15 7.39
CA ILE A 50 20.22 -10.22 8.38
C ILE A 50 19.96 -11.35 9.38
N LEU A 51 18.75 -11.43 9.94
CA LEU A 51 18.38 -12.50 10.88
C LEU A 51 18.51 -13.89 10.25
N LEU A 52 18.01 -14.06 9.03
CA LEU A 52 18.08 -15.34 8.32
C LEU A 52 19.53 -15.72 7.98
N CYS A 53 20.39 -14.74 7.61
CA CYS A 53 21.81 -14.99 7.37
C CYS A 53 22.53 -15.45 8.64
N VAL A 54 22.22 -14.86 9.81
CA VAL A 54 22.78 -15.27 11.10
C VAL A 54 22.36 -16.71 11.43
N LEU A 55 21.08 -17.04 11.24
CA LEU A 55 20.57 -18.41 11.43
C LEU A 55 21.25 -19.41 10.49
N GLN A 56 21.40 -19.07 9.21
CA GLN A 56 22.07 -19.93 8.24
C GLN A 56 23.54 -20.17 8.61
N LEU A 57 24.23 -19.13 9.09
CA LEU A 57 25.62 -19.24 9.55
C LEU A 57 25.74 -20.15 10.78
N PHE A 58 24.83 -20.00 11.75
CA PHE A 58 24.78 -20.89 12.92
C PHE A 58 24.57 -22.34 12.51
N MET A 59 23.57 -22.62 11.65
CA MET A 59 23.30 -23.97 11.15
C MET A 59 24.49 -24.57 10.41
N SER A 60 25.19 -23.76 9.60
CA SER A 60 26.36 -24.20 8.85
C SER A 60 27.52 -24.59 9.78
N ILE A 61 27.79 -23.79 10.82
CA ILE A 61 28.83 -24.07 11.82
C ILE A 61 28.49 -25.31 12.63
N SER A 62 27.26 -25.43 13.14
CA SER A 62 26.83 -26.61 13.90
C SER A 62 26.98 -27.89 13.08
N THR A 63 26.63 -27.84 11.79
CA THR A 63 26.77 -29.01 10.90
C THR A 63 28.23 -29.40 10.67
N LEU A 64 29.14 -28.41 10.63
CA LEU A 64 30.58 -28.65 10.54
C LEU A 64 31.16 -29.25 11.83
N MET A 65 30.69 -28.78 13.00
CA MET A 65 31.17 -29.27 14.30
C MET A 65 30.74 -30.71 14.60
N ILE A 66 29.60 -31.17 14.05
CA ILE A 66 29.08 -32.53 14.29
C ILE A 66 29.86 -33.60 13.51
N LYS A 67 30.55 -33.25 12.41
CA LYS A 67 31.18 -34.24 11.52
C LYS A 67 32.65 -33.94 11.27
N GLN A 68 33.52 -34.74 11.91
CA GLN A 68 34.97 -34.54 11.96
C GLN A 68 35.72 -35.08 10.72
N GLU A 69 35.12 -35.98 9.93
CA GLU A 69 35.66 -36.42 8.63
C GLU A 69 35.14 -35.54 7.49
N THR A 70 35.94 -34.53 7.13
CA THR A 70 35.61 -33.52 6.11
C THR A 70 35.99 -34.00 4.71
N ASN A 71 35.18 -34.85 4.11
CA ASN A 71 35.26 -35.10 2.67
C ASN A 71 34.82 -33.86 1.88
N LEU A 72 35.56 -33.47 0.84
CA LEU A 72 35.26 -32.31 -0.02
C LEU A 72 33.83 -32.36 -0.60
N THR A 73 33.37 -33.56 -0.96
CA THR A 73 32.00 -33.82 -1.46
C THR A 73 30.93 -33.52 -0.41
N PHE A 74 31.21 -33.78 0.87
CA PHE A 74 30.28 -33.50 1.97
C PHE A 74 30.10 -31.98 2.16
N ILE A 75 31.19 -31.22 2.13
CA ILE A 75 31.15 -29.74 2.25
C ILE A 75 30.34 -29.13 1.08
N CYS A 76 30.60 -29.59 -0.15
CA CYS A 76 29.89 -29.10 -1.33
C CYS A 76 28.37 -29.34 -1.26
N TYR A 77 27.95 -30.52 -0.81
CA TYR A 77 26.52 -30.88 -0.82
C TYR A 77 25.75 -30.37 0.39
N VAL A 78 26.39 -30.32 1.57
CA VAL A 78 25.70 -30.01 2.84
C VAL A 78 25.76 -28.53 3.19
N VAL A 79 26.80 -27.80 2.75
CA VAL A 79 26.96 -26.38 3.06
C VAL A 79 26.72 -25.51 1.84
N LEU A 80 27.39 -25.80 0.72
CA LEU A 80 27.36 -24.96 -0.48
C LEU A 80 25.99 -24.97 -1.17
N LEU A 81 25.43 -26.15 -1.44
CA LEU A 81 24.14 -26.27 -2.12
C LEU A 81 22.97 -25.58 -1.35
N PRO A 82 22.78 -25.80 -0.04
CA PRO A 82 21.75 -25.08 0.73
C PRO A 82 21.98 -23.57 0.77
N THR A 83 23.24 -23.12 0.82
CA THR A 83 23.56 -21.69 0.81
C THR A 83 23.16 -21.03 -0.51
N ILE A 84 23.41 -21.69 -1.65
CA ILE A 84 22.98 -21.20 -2.97
C ILE A 84 21.46 -21.12 -3.06
N LEU A 85 20.75 -22.18 -2.62
CA LEU A 85 19.28 -22.20 -2.60
C LEU A 85 18.71 -21.09 -1.71
N PHE A 86 19.33 -20.87 -0.55
CA PHE A 86 18.96 -19.81 0.38
C PHE A 86 19.11 -18.41 -0.22
N VAL A 87 20.24 -18.14 -0.89
CA VAL A 87 20.44 -16.86 -1.61
C VAL A 87 19.40 -16.68 -2.71
N GLY A 88 19.14 -17.73 -3.50
CA GLY A 88 18.09 -17.71 -4.53
C GLY A 88 16.70 -17.39 -3.97
N LEU A 89 16.36 -17.99 -2.82
CA LEU A 89 15.09 -17.76 -2.12
C LEU A 89 14.98 -16.32 -1.60
N ILE A 90 16.04 -15.75 -1.03
CA ILE A 90 16.07 -14.34 -0.61
C ILE A 90 15.82 -13.40 -1.81
N ILE A 91 16.50 -13.62 -2.93
CA ILE A 91 16.35 -12.81 -4.14
C ILE A 91 14.90 -12.90 -4.65
N LEU A 92 14.33 -14.10 -4.69
CA LEU A 92 12.95 -14.33 -5.09
C LEU A 92 11.97 -13.57 -4.18
N LEU A 93 12.11 -13.71 -2.86
CA LEU A 93 11.25 -13.06 -1.88
C LEU A 93 11.37 -11.53 -1.96
N TYR A 94 12.58 -11.00 -2.09
CA TYR A 94 12.82 -9.56 -2.26
C TYR A 94 12.11 -9.03 -3.51
N ASN A 95 12.21 -9.75 -4.62
CA ASN A 95 11.54 -9.35 -5.86
C ASN A 95 10.02 -9.39 -5.76
N LEU A 96 9.45 -10.43 -5.14
CA LEU A 96 8.00 -10.58 -5.01
C LEU A 96 7.38 -9.58 -4.03
N THR A 97 8.07 -9.26 -2.93
CA THR A 97 7.51 -8.45 -1.83
C THR A 97 7.84 -6.96 -1.94
N VAL A 98 9.07 -6.63 -2.35
CA VAL A 98 9.59 -5.26 -2.34
C VAL A 98 9.47 -4.61 -3.72
N THR A 99 9.95 -5.26 -4.78
CA THR A 99 10.09 -4.59 -6.09
C THR A 99 8.90 -4.77 -7.03
N LYS A 100 8.07 -5.80 -6.84
CA LYS A 100 6.95 -6.12 -7.72
C LYS A 100 5.96 -4.97 -7.92
N VAL A 101 5.48 -4.35 -6.84
CA VAL A 101 4.47 -3.29 -6.90
C VAL A 101 5.03 -2.00 -7.55
N PRO A 102 6.19 -1.46 -7.14
CA PRO A 102 6.79 -0.31 -7.80
C PRO A 102 7.08 -0.54 -9.30
N LYS A 103 7.59 -1.72 -9.66
CA LYS A 103 7.85 -2.07 -11.08
C LYS A 103 6.56 -2.15 -11.89
N GLN A 104 5.50 -2.71 -11.33
CA GLN A 104 4.19 -2.72 -11.97
C GLN A 104 3.68 -1.30 -12.19
N PHE A 105 3.73 -0.46 -11.15
CA PHE A 105 3.31 0.93 -11.25
C PHE A 105 4.07 1.69 -12.34
N SER A 106 5.41 1.68 -12.33
CA SER A 106 6.21 2.34 -13.37
C SER A 106 5.94 1.79 -14.78
N LYS A 107 5.73 0.48 -14.92
CA LYS A 107 5.34 -0.11 -16.21
C LYS A 107 4.02 0.46 -16.75
N TYR A 108 2.98 0.54 -15.93
CA TYR A 108 1.69 1.08 -16.37
C TYR A 108 1.70 2.61 -16.48
N LEU A 109 2.46 3.29 -15.62
CA LEU A 109 2.70 4.73 -15.73
C LEU A 109 3.34 5.06 -17.07
N LYS A 110 4.39 4.34 -17.49
CA LYS A 110 5.05 4.55 -18.78
C LYS A 110 4.14 4.30 -19.99
N MET A 111 3.16 3.40 -19.87
CA MET A 111 2.18 3.15 -20.93
C MET A 111 1.15 4.28 -21.07
N GLY A 112 0.68 4.82 -19.94
CA GLY A 112 -0.30 5.91 -19.94
C GLY A 112 0.35 7.28 -20.07
N TYR A 113 1.27 7.61 -19.18
CA TYR A 113 1.92 8.91 -19.00
C TYR A 113 3.46 8.77 -19.10
N PRO A 114 4.01 8.49 -20.29
CA PRO A 114 5.45 8.36 -20.48
C PRO A 114 6.23 9.60 -20.03
N GLU A 115 5.64 10.78 -20.17
CA GLU A 115 6.19 12.07 -19.72
C GLU A 115 6.39 12.13 -18.19
N LEU A 116 5.63 11.35 -17.43
CA LEU A 116 5.69 11.30 -15.96
C LEU A 116 6.63 10.22 -15.41
N ASP A 117 7.14 9.31 -16.26
CA ASP A 117 8.00 8.21 -15.82
C ASP A 117 9.33 8.70 -15.23
N MET A 118 9.89 9.78 -15.75
CA MET A 118 11.11 10.38 -15.18
C MET A 118 10.87 10.91 -13.76
N ARG A 119 9.67 11.43 -13.47
CA ARG A 119 9.33 12.08 -12.20
C ARG A 119 8.80 11.10 -11.15
N TYR A 120 8.01 10.13 -11.57
CA TYR A 120 7.30 9.21 -10.66
C TYR A 120 7.60 7.72 -10.93
N GLY A 121 8.48 7.39 -11.87
CA GLY A 121 8.81 6.01 -12.24
C GLY A 121 9.59 5.24 -11.16
N TYR A 122 10.02 4.03 -11.51
CA TYR A 122 10.64 3.11 -10.55
C TYR A 122 11.92 3.66 -9.91
N GLU A 123 12.77 4.33 -10.69
CA GLU A 123 13.99 4.93 -10.16
C GLU A 123 13.67 6.10 -9.22
N ALA A 124 12.68 6.94 -9.55
CA ALA A 124 12.21 7.99 -8.65
C ALA A 124 11.70 7.40 -7.33
N ILE A 125 10.95 6.30 -7.37
CA ILE A 125 10.48 5.58 -6.16
C ILE A 125 11.65 5.08 -5.32
N LYS A 126 12.68 4.52 -5.95
CA LYS A 126 13.84 3.95 -5.26
C LYS A 126 14.69 5.02 -4.56
N HIS A 127 14.74 6.23 -5.13
CA HIS A 127 15.54 7.35 -4.66
C HIS A 127 14.76 8.37 -3.82
N ALA A 128 13.44 8.24 -3.72
CA ALA A 128 12.55 9.05 -2.91
C ALA A 128 12.73 8.78 -1.39
N LYS A 129 13.92 9.05 -0.88
CA LYS A 129 14.24 9.00 0.55
C LYS A 129 13.83 10.34 1.16
N ASN A 130 12.86 10.32 2.07
CA ASN A 130 12.25 11.50 2.71
C ASN A 130 11.40 12.35 1.76
N VAL A 131 10.35 11.77 1.18
CA VAL A 131 9.25 12.63 0.75
C VAL A 131 8.49 13.10 1.99
N ASP A 132 8.95 14.20 2.55
CA ASP A 132 8.25 14.95 3.58
C ASP A 132 7.10 15.75 2.94
N ARG A 133 5.86 15.37 3.30
CA ARG A 133 4.72 16.18 3.80
C ARG A 133 4.44 17.61 3.29
N THR A 134 5.02 18.11 2.20
CA THR A 134 4.81 19.50 1.77
C THR A 134 3.93 19.67 0.54
N ASN A 135 2.96 18.78 0.31
CA ASN A 135 1.81 19.12 -0.53
C ASN A 135 0.68 19.66 0.34
N PRO A 136 0.26 20.94 0.17
CA PRO A 136 -0.85 21.54 0.91
C PRO A 136 -2.23 21.12 0.37
N HIS A 137 -2.30 20.19 -0.59
CA HIS A 137 -3.55 19.65 -1.09
C HIS A 137 -3.92 18.39 -0.32
N PRO A 138 -5.11 18.31 0.30
CA PRO A 138 -5.52 17.12 1.02
C PRO A 138 -5.50 15.90 0.08
N HIS A 139 -4.73 14.87 0.45
CA HIS A 139 -4.42 13.71 -0.39
C HIS A 139 -5.66 12.85 -0.73
N PHE A 140 -6.75 13.14 -0.04
CA PHE A 140 -8.06 12.59 -0.25
C PHE A 140 -9.07 13.69 0.06
N VAL A 141 -10.07 13.86 -0.78
CA VAL A 141 -11.24 14.70 -0.52
C VAL A 141 -12.48 13.97 -1.01
N LEU A 142 -13.52 13.94 -0.20
CA LEU A 142 -14.83 13.47 -0.58
C LEU A 142 -15.90 14.43 -0.05
N SER A 143 -16.63 15.04 -0.97
CA SER A 143 -17.88 15.73 -0.64
C SER A 143 -19.00 14.68 -0.53
N ILE A 144 -19.64 14.64 0.62
CA ILE A 144 -20.69 13.68 0.93
C ILE A 144 -21.96 14.08 0.18
N GLN A 145 -22.44 13.19 -0.67
CA GLN A 145 -23.66 13.32 -1.47
C GLN A 145 -24.86 12.68 -0.78
N ASP A 146 -24.64 11.61 -0.01
CA ASP A 146 -25.71 10.93 0.72
C ASP A 146 -25.17 10.16 1.92
N THR A 147 -26.05 9.82 2.86
CA THR A 147 -25.71 9.10 4.10
C THR A 147 -26.75 8.01 4.41
N PHE A 148 -26.28 6.84 4.83
CA PHE A 148 -27.09 5.68 5.15
C PHE A 148 -26.73 5.15 6.53
N ARG A 149 -27.74 5.00 7.39
CA ARG A 149 -27.57 4.42 8.73
C ARG A 149 -27.71 2.90 8.64
N LEU A 150 -26.73 2.19 9.18
CA LEU A 150 -26.82 0.74 9.31
C LEU A 150 -27.72 0.38 10.50
N LYS A 151 -28.60 -0.61 10.32
CA LYS A 151 -29.42 -1.13 11.43
C LYS A 151 -28.50 -1.78 12.48
N GLU A 152 -28.85 -1.62 13.75
CA GLU A 152 -28.18 -2.26 14.89
C GLU A 152 -26.67 -1.95 15.02
N CYS A 153 -26.21 -0.87 14.38
CA CYS A 153 -24.82 -0.43 14.43
C CYS A 153 -24.73 1.10 14.51
N ASN A 154 -23.72 1.61 15.22
CA ASN A 154 -23.47 3.05 15.32
C ASN A 154 -22.65 3.60 14.13
N ASP A 155 -22.33 2.76 13.16
CA ASP A 155 -21.61 3.16 11.96
C ASP A 155 -22.53 3.87 10.97
N LEU A 156 -21.93 4.76 10.19
CA LEU A 156 -22.59 5.49 9.11
C LEU A 156 -21.93 5.13 7.79
N VAL A 157 -22.72 4.90 6.76
CA VAL A 157 -22.21 4.81 5.38
C VAL A 157 -22.42 6.16 4.71
N VAL A 158 -21.39 6.68 4.07
CA VAL A 158 -21.46 7.93 3.30
C VAL A 158 -21.13 7.63 1.84
N VAL A 159 -21.78 8.33 0.92
CA VAL A 159 -21.57 8.17 -0.52
C VAL A 159 -21.10 9.47 -1.14
N GLY A 160 -20.16 9.38 -2.08
CA GLY A 160 -19.67 10.54 -2.81
C GLY A 160 -18.60 10.19 -3.84
N PHE A 161 -18.09 11.20 -4.53
CA PHE A 161 -16.91 11.05 -5.38
C PHE A 161 -15.65 11.29 -4.54
N ALA A 162 -14.82 10.25 -4.41
CA ALA A 162 -13.52 10.34 -3.77
C ALA A 162 -12.49 10.86 -4.79
N GLN A 163 -11.97 12.07 -4.55
CA GLN A 163 -10.78 12.58 -5.22
C GLN A 163 -9.54 12.21 -4.40
N GLY A 164 -8.46 11.78 -5.06
CA GLY A 164 -7.26 11.32 -4.36
C GLY A 164 -7.39 9.85 -3.91
N ILE A 165 -6.65 9.42 -2.88
CA ILE A 165 -6.59 8.00 -2.46
C ILE A 165 -7.07 7.82 -1.03
N ILE A 166 -7.99 6.88 -0.83
CA ILE A 166 -8.40 6.41 0.49
C ILE A 166 -8.21 4.90 0.63
N SER A 167 -7.73 4.47 1.80
CA SER A 167 -7.54 3.07 2.16
C SER A 167 -8.44 2.70 3.34
N CYS A 168 -8.87 1.45 3.39
CA CYS A 168 -9.55 0.89 4.55
C CYS A 168 -8.63 0.98 5.78
N GLY A 169 -9.17 1.43 6.92
CA GLY A 169 -8.46 1.65 8.17
C GLY A 169 -7.85 3.06 8.33
N THR A 170 -7.91 3.91 7.30
CA THR A 170 -7.40 5.28 7.35
C THR A 170 -8.29 6.17 8.20
N GLU A 171 -7.67 7.07 8.97
CA GLU A 171 -8.35 8.15 9.68
C GLU A 171 -8.37 9.41 8.80
N VAL A 172 -9.56 10.01 8.66
CA VAL A 172 -9.81 11.20 7.85
C VAL A 172 -10.41 12.29 8.74
N PHE A 173 -10.21 13.55 8.36
CA PHE A 173 -10.87 14.69 8.98
C PHE A 173 -12.26 14.89 8.38
N LEU A 174 -13.20 15.26 9.24
CA LEU A 174 -14.56 15.65 8.89
C LEU A 174 -14.73 17.17 9.06
N SER A 175 -15.25 17.82 8.03
CA SER A 175 -15.76 19.20 8.09
C SER A 175 -17.26 19.22 7.85
N GLU A 176 -18.01 19.82 8.79
CA GLU A 176 -19.48 19.93 8.73
C GLU A 176 -19.95 21.06 7.79
N THR A 177 -19.07 21.99 7.42
CA THR A 177 -19.35 23.10 6.48
C THR A 177 -18.08 23.49 5.72
N THR A 178 -18.21 24.12 4.55
CA THR A 178 -17.09 24.77 3.84
C THR A 178 -16.55 26.00 4.56
N ASP A 179 -17.35 26.61 5.44
CA ASP A 179 -16.98 27.80 6.20
C ASP A 179 -16.66 27.48 7.66
N ARG A 180 -15.43 27.81 8.03
CA ARG A 180 -14.84 27.90 9.38
C ARG A 180 -14.40 26.58 10.05
N ILE A 181 -13.08 26.49 10.11
CA ILE A 181 -12.22 25.56 10.85
C ILE A 181 -12.46 25.74 12.36
N THR A 182 -13.54 25.19 12.92
CA THR A 182 -13.77 25.31 14.38
C THR A 182 -13.87 23.99 15.14
N LYS A 183 -14.13 22.84 14.51
CA LYS A 183 -13.92 21.50 15.11
C LYS A 183 -13.54 20.47 14.05
N GLN A 184 -12.29 20.02 14.06
CA GLN A 184 -11.84 18.92 13.22
C GLN A 184 -12.10 17.59 13.93
N HIS A 185 -13.13 16.87 13.52
CA HIS A 185 -13.36 15.50 13.99
C HIS A 185 -12.56 14.53 13.14
N LYS A 186 -11.75 13.68 13.77
CA LYS A 186 -11.13 12.54 13.08
C LYS A 186 -12.07 11.35 13.14
N VAL A 187 -12.31 10.74 11.99
CA VAL A 187 -13.15 9.55 11.85
C VAL A 187 -12.40 8.46 11.10
N ARG A 188 -12.67 7.20 11.44
CA ARG A 188 -11.98 6.04 10.85
C ARG A 188 -12.83 5.39 9.77
N ILE A 189 -12.24 5.16 8.60
CA ILE A 189 -12.88 4.40 7.52
C ILE A 189 -12.68 2.91 7.77
N THR A 190 -13.75 2.13 7.92
CA THR A 190 -13.69 0.69 8.23
C THR A 190 -14.03 -0.21 7.06
N ALA A 191 -14.66 0.33 6.02
CA ALA A 191 -14.89 -0.38 4.77
C ALA A 191 -15.06 0.61 3.61
N ILE A 192 -14.78 0.15 2.39
CA ILE A 192 -14.93 0.89 1.15
C ILE A 192 -15.67 0.00 0.16
N GLU A 193 -16.65 0.54 -0.54
CA GLU A 193 -17.26 -0.07 -1.74
C GLU A 193 -17.15 0.89 -2.92
N THR A 194 -16.74 0.38 -4.09
CA THR A 194 -16.63 1.17 -5.35
C THR A 194 -17.81 0.94 -6.29
N GLY A 195 -18.82 0.20 -5.83
CA GLY A 195 -20.05 -0.13 -6.54
C GLY A 195 -20.84 -1.18 -5.77
N PRO A 196 -22.07 -1.52 -6.19
CA PRO A 196 -22.95 -2.41 -5.43
C PRO A 196 -22.29 -3.76 -5.10
N GLY A 197 -22.06 -4.03 -3.80
CA GLY A 197 -21.44 -5.25 -3.31
C GLY A 197 -19.95 -5.42 -3.66
N LYS A 198 -19.31 -4.39 -4.22
CA LYS A 198 -17.89 -4.41 -4.62
C LYS A 198 -17.03 -3.80 -3.52
N SER A 199 -16.73 -4.61 -2.50
CA SER A 199 -15.80 -4.21 -1.44
C SER A 199 -14.38 -4.01 -1.99
N ALA A 200 -13.72 -2.95 -1.52
CA ALA A 200 -12.36 -2.58 -1.88
C ALA A 200 -11.53 -2.28 -0.62
N GLN A 201 -10.22 -2.51 -0.72
CA GLN A 201 -9.26 -2.12 0.32
C GLN A 201 -8.72 -0.70 0.12
N GLU A 202 -8.75 -0.20 -1.12
CA GLU A 202 -8.32 1.15 -1.49
C GLU A 202 -9.21 1.63 -2.65
N ALA A 203 -9.51 2.93 -2.71
CA ALA A 203 -10.24 3.57 -3.79
C ALA A 203 -9.63 4.94 -4.15
N SER A 204 -9.80 5.34 -5.41
CA SER A 204 -9.28 6.61 -5.92
C SER A 204 -9.98 7.07 -7.18
N ASP A 205 -10.22 8.39 -7.24
CA ASP A 205 -10.88 9.10 -8.33
C ASP A 205 -12.12 8.34 -8.83
N CYS A 206 -13.00 7.97 -7.90
CA CYS A 206 -14.22 7.23 -8.21
C CYS A 206 -15.34 7.49 -7.22
N ARG A 207 -16.56 7.10 -7.62
CA ARG A 207 -17.68 7.04 -6.69
C ARG A 207 -17.49 5.91 -5.72
N VAL A 208 -17.64 6.20 -4.44
CA VAL A 208 -17.45 5.25 -3.35
C VAL A 208 -18.57 5.36 -2.33
N ALA A 209 -18.83 4.25 -1.64
CA ALA A 209 -19.48 4.22 -0.35
C ALA A 209 -18.42 3.92 0.71
N LEU A 210 -18.29 4.79 1.72
CA LEU A 210 -17.36 4.62 2.82
C LEU A 210 -18.13 4.33 4.10
N ARG A 211 -17.76 3.27 4.81
CA ARG A 211 -18.26 3.00 6.16
C ARG A 211 -17.36 3.70 7.17
N ILE A 212 -17.97 4.52 8.01
CA ILE A 212 -17.33 5.30 9.05
C ILE A 212 -17.65 4.66 10.40
N GLU A 213 -16.59 4.29 11.13
CA GLU A 213 -16.73 3.77 12.50
C GLU A 213 -17.41 4.80 13.38
N LYS A 214 -18.49 4.40 14.09
CA LYS A 214 -19.22 5.27 15.02
C LYS A 214 -19.73 6.56 14.36
N GLY A 215 -19.93 6.54 13.03
CA GLY A 215 -20.33 7.71 12.24
C GLY A 215 -21.62 8.37 12.71
N ASN A 216 -22.55 7.62 13.33
CA ASN A 216 -23.83 8.15 13.82
C ASN A 216 -23.69 9.12 15.01
N PHE A 217 -22.54 9.13 15.71
CA PHE A 217 -22.28 10.09 16.78
C PHE A 217 -21.83 11.47 16.29
N TYR A 218 -21.56 11.58 14.98
CA TYR A 218 -21.15 12.83 14.35
C TYR A 218 -22.31 13.38 13.53
N ASN A 219 -22.37 14.71 13.38
CA ASN A 219 -23.40 15.39 12.59
C ASN A 219 -23.05 15.37 11.08
N ILE A 220 -22.83 14.18 10.54
CA ILE A 220 -22.48 13.98 9.13
C ILE A 220 -23.74 14.02 8.28
N LYS A 221 -23.75 14.90 7.29
CA LYS A 221 -24.87 15.12 6.37
C LYS A 221 -24.39 15.41 4.95
N GLU A 222 -25.30 15.43 3.99
CA GLU A 222 -25.02 15.91 2.64
C GLU A 222 -24.34 17.30 2.69
N GLY A 223 -23.32 17.48 1.85
CA GLY A 223 -22.48 18.69 1.81
C GLY A 223 -21.31 18.68 2.81
N SER A 224 -21.27 17.75 3.77
CA SER A 224 -20.09 17.56 4.63
C SER A 224 -18.89 17.06 3.79
N VAL A 225 -17.67 17.35 4.23
CA VAL A 225 -16.45 16.99 3.50
C VAL A 225 -15.55 16.13 4.37
N LEU A 226 -15.09 15.00 3.82
CA LEU A 226 -14.01 14.21 4.37
C LEU A 226 -12.70 14.55 3.66
N TYR A 227 -11.62 14.71 4.41
CA TYR A 227 -10.31 15.00 3.82
C TYR A 227 -9.13 14.48 4.66
N CYS A 228 -7.96 14.31 4.03
CA CYS A 228 -6.70 13.92 4.68
C CYS A 228 -5.64 14.99 4.59
#